data_AF-A0A8K0CQI3-F1
#
_entry.id   AF-A0A8K0CQI3-F1
#
_cell.length_a   1.000
_cell.length_b   1.000
_cell.length_c   1.000
_cell.angle_alpha   90.00
_cell.angle_beta   90.00
_cell.angle_gamma   90.00
#
_symmetry.space_group_name_H-M   'P 1'
#
loop_
_entity.id
_entity.type
_entity.pdbx_description
1 polymer ?
#
loop_
_entity_poly.entity_id
_entity_poly.type
_entity_poly.pdbx_seq_one_letter_code
_entity_poly.pdbx_strand_id
1 'polypeptide(L)'
;MAKKLAELTKEAGNSVEIERQTIGQHVNPLWLNIRRDRLTASNFGTICRRRPSTSCHAIVQNFISGKDEMNLPASIRYGRLNESTAIQEFVKITDLE
;
A
#
# COMPACT_ATOMS: atom_id res chain seq x y z
N MET A 1 4.44 -18.59 13.63
CA MET A 1 4.40 -17.12 13.86
C MET A 1 5.80 -16.52 13.98
N ALA A 2 6.69 -17.06 14.84
CA ALA A 2 8.06 -16.56 15.01
C ALA A 2 8.91 -16.50 13.72
N LYS A 3 8.80 -17.50 12.84
CA LYS A 3 9.53 -17.55 11.55
C LYS A 3 9.15 -16.38 10.62
N LYS A 4 7.85 -16.13 10.43
CA LYS A 4 7.36 -15.05 9.56
C LYS A 4 7.71 -13.67 10.09
N LEU A 5 7.69 -13.49 11.42
CA LEU A 5 8.15 -12.25 12.04
C LEU A 5 9.64 -12.00 11.75
N ALA A 6 10.48 -13.02 11.91
CA ALA A 6 11.92 -12.91 11.61
C ALA A 6 12.19 -12.59 10.13
N GLU A 7 11.41 -13.17 9.20
CA GLU A 7 11.46 -12.85 7.77
C GLU A 7 11.12 -11.37 7.51
N LEU A 8 10.02 -10.86 8.09
CA LEU A 8 9.61 -9.46 7.95
C LEU A 8 10.64 -8.48 8.54
N THR A 9 11.26 -8.84 9.67
CA THR A 9 12.33 -8.05 10.30
C THR A 9 13.59 -8.02 9.42
N LYS A 10 13.97 -9.14 8.81
CA LYS A 10 15.08 -9.19 7.85
C LYS A 10 14.80 -8.33 6.63
N GLU A 11 13.59 -8.41 6.07
CA GLU A 11 13.16 -7.56 4.96
C GLU A 11 13.14 -6.07 5.32
N ALA A 12 12.82 -5.71 6.58
CA ALA A 12 12.88 -4.32 7.02
C ALA A 12 14.30 -3.74 6.95
N GLY A 13 15.34 -4.57 7.10
CA GLY A 13 16.74 -4.19 6.88
C GLY A 13 17.09 -3.89 5.41
N ASN A 14 16.25 -4.32 4.47
CA ASN A 14 16.42 -4.12 3.02
C ASN A 14 15.39 -3.12 2.46
N SER A 15 14.91 -2.18 3.27
CA SER A 15 13.84 -1.25 2.91
C SER A 15 14.12 -0.44 1.63
N VAL A 16 15.37 -0.02 1.41
CA VAL A 16 15.80 0.73 0.22
C VAL A 16 15.66 -0.11 -1.06
N GLU A 17 16.05 -1.37 -1.01
CA GLU A 17 15.95 -2.27 -2.16
C GLU A 17 14.48 -2.60 -2.46
N ILE A 18 13.69 -2.85 -1.42
CA ILE A 18 12.25 -3.07 -1.56
C ILE A 18 11.57 -1.86 -2.18
N GLU A 19 11.93 -0.65 -1.78
CA GLU A 19 11.39 0.59 -2.35
C GLU A 19 11.66 0.66 -3.86
N ARG A 20 12.92 0.53 -4.28
CA ARG A 20 13.32 0.52 -5.69
C ARG A 20 12.59 -0.55 -6.50
N GLN A 21 12.53 -1.76 -5.96
CA GLN A 21 11.87 -2.89 -6.62
C GLN A 21 10.36 -2.78 -6.67
N THR A 22 9.74 -1.87 -5.91
CA THR A 22 8.28 -1.75 -5.80
C THR A 22 7.72 -0.38 -6.19
N ILE A 23 8.54 0.48 -6.81
CA ILE A 23 8.16 1.84 -7.24
C ILE A 23 6.91 1.88 -8.14
N GLY A 24 6.70 0.84 -8.96
CA GLY A 24 5.52 0.70 -9.82
C GLY A 24 4.19 0.41 -9.09
N GLN A 25 4.21 0.27 -7.76
CA GLN A 25 3.02 0.12 -6.92
C GLN A 25 2.00 -0.92 -7.46
N HIS A 26 0.81 -0.47 -7.88
CA HIS A 26 -0.30 -1.34 -8.27
C HIS A 26 -0.03 -2.15 -9.55
N VAL A 27 0.85 -1.69 -10.43
CA VAL A 27 1.25 -2.45 -11.63
C VAL A 27 2.39 -3.42 -11.34
N ASN A 28 2.93 -3.43 -10.12
CA ASN A 28 4.03 -4.28 -9.72
C ASN A 28 3.54 -5.43 -8.82
N PRO A 29 3.57 -6.69 -9.28
CA PRO A 29 3.13 -7.84 -8.48
C PRO A 29 3.93 -8.02 -7.18
N LEU A 30 5.21 -7.63 -7.15
CA LEU A 30 6.04 -7.70 -5.94
C LEU A 30 5.52 -6.77 -4.85
N TRP A 31 5.06 -5.57 -5.22
CA TRP A 31 4.46 -4.61 -4.29
C TRP A 31 3.21 -5.19 -3.61
N LEU A 32 2.37 -5.91 -4.36
CA LEU A 32 1.18 -6.59 -3.81
C LEU A 32 1.57 -7.68 -2.81
N ASN A 33 2.55 -8.50 -3.15
CA ASN A 33 3.03 -9.59 -2.29
C ASN A 33 3.59 -9.05 -0.97
N ILE A 34 4.48 -8.05 -1.03
CA ILE A 34 5.13 -7.48 0.16
C ILE A 34 4.12 -6.79 1.08
N ARG A 35 3.11 -6.11 0.52
CA ARG A 35 2.11 -5.38 1.32
C ARG A 35 1.07 -6.27 1.99
N ARG A 36 0.84 -7.48 1.48
CA ARG A 36 -0.13 -8.42 2.07
C ARG A 36 0.19 -8.75 3.53
N ASP A 37 1.47 -8.77 3.87
CA ASP A 37 1.95 -9.09 5.22
C ASP A 37 2.24 -7.85 6.08
N ARG A 38 1.92 -6.64 5.60
CA ARG A 38 2.33 -5.38 6.23
C ARG A 38 1.17 -4.43 6.47
N LEU A 39 1.24 -3.72 7.60
CA LEU A 39 0.39 -2.56 7.82
C LEU A 39 0.91 -1.38 7.00
N THR A 40 0.10 -0.92 6.06
CA THR A 40 0.48 0.14 5.11
C THR A 40 0.02 1.51 5.60
N ALA A 41 0.66 2.59 5.13
CA ALA A 41 0.33 3.96 5.55
C ALA A 41 -1.15 4.30 5.39
N SER A 42 -1.79 3.89 4.28
CA SER A 42 -3.22 4.10 4.02
C SER A 42 -4.14 3.43 5.03
N ASN A 43 -3.66 2.40 5.73
CA ASN A 43 -4.43 1.63 6.71
C ASN A 43 -4.03 1.94 8.16
N PHE A 44 -2.85 2.53 8.38
CA PHE A 44 -2.30 2.85 9.69
C PHE A 44 -3.24 3.78 10.49
N GLY A 45 -3.78 4.81 9.83
CA GLY A 45 -4.71 5.75 10.46
C GLY A 45 -5.97 5.08 11.02
N THR A 46 -6.53 4.10 10.30
CA THR A 46 -7.71 3.34 10.74
C THR A 46 -7.44 2.56 12.02
N ILE A 47 -6.24 2.00 12.17
CA ILE A 47 -5.84 1.25 13.37
C ILE A 47 -5.62 2.19 14.54
N CYS A 48 -4.83 3.24 14.37
CA CYS A 48 -4.50 4.17 15.45
C CYS A 48 -5.73 4.91 15.99
N ARG A 49 -6.75 5.15 15.15
CA ARG A 49 -7.97 5.86 15.55
C ARG A 49 -9.09 4.92 16.05
N ARG A 50 -8.87 3.60 16.05
CA ARG A 50 -9.89 2.65 16.51
C ARG A 50 -10.17 2.90 18.00
N ARG A 51 -11.43 3.16 18.32
CA ARG A 51 -11.87 3.29 19.73
C ARG A 51 -11.79 1.93 20.42
N PRO A 52 -11.45 1.87 21.71
CA PRO A 52 -11.43 0.61 22.47
C PRO A 52 -12.76 -0.15 22.39
N SER A 53 -13.89 0.56 22.39
CA SER A 53 -15.24 0.01 22.31
C SER A 53 -15.66 -0.47 20.91
N THR A 54 -14.95 -0.11 19.84
CA THR A 54 -15.26 -0.55 18.48
C THR A 54 -14.53 -1.86 18.17
N SER A 55 -15.29 -2.90 17.81
CA SER A 55 -14.72 -4.20 17.41
C SER A 55 -13.73 -4.06 16.26
N CYS A 56 -12.62 -4.79 16.32
CA CYS A 56 -11.63 -4.84 15.25
C CYS A 56 -12.03 -5.79 14.10
N HIS A 57 -13.12 -6.54 14.23
CA HIS A 57 -13.50 -7.60 13.28
C HIS A 57 -13.56 -7.10 11.84
N ALA A 58 -14.31 -6.02 11.56
CA ALA A 58 -14.44 -5.47 10.22
C ALA A 58 -13.10 -4.93 9.67
N ILE A 59 -12.27 -4.35 10.54
CA ILE A 59 -10.94 -3.85 10.17
C ILE A 59 -10.07 -5.04 9.71
N VAL A 60 -9.98 -6.09 10.54
CA VAL A 60 -9.20 -7.30 10.25
C VAL A 60 -9.71 -8.00 8.99
N GLN A 61 -11.04 -8.13 8.84
CA GLN A 61 -11.64 -8.74 7.64
C GLN A 61 -11.24 -7.99 6.37
N ASN A 62 -11.31 -6.66 6.37
CA ASN A 62 -10.90 -5.84 5.23
C ASN A 62 -9.40 -6.00 4.87
N PHE A 63 -8.53 -6.22 5.86
CA PHE A 63 -7.11 -6.50 5.61
C PHE A 63 -6.89 -7.86 4.96
N ILE A 64 -7.59 -8.90 5.43
CA ILE A 64 -7.41 -10.27 4.96
C ILE A 64 -8.00 -10.45 3.56
N SER A 65 -9.19 -9.91 3.33
CA SER A 65 -9.92 -10.05 2.06
C SER A 65 -9.34 -9.20 0.92
N GLY A 66 -8.56 -8.16 1.25
CA GLY A 66 -8.07 -7.21 0.26
C GLY A 66 -9.17 -6.30 -0.30
N LYS A 67 -8.82 -5.43 -1.26
CA LYS A 67 -9.79 -4.62 -1.98
C LYS A 67 -10.23 -5.36 -3.24
N ASP A 68 -11.52 -5.28 -3.54
CA ASP A 68 -12.05 -5.75 -4.82
C ASP A 68 -11.53 -4.83 -5.94
N GLU A 69 -10.62 -5.35 -6.76
CA GLU A 69 -10.05 -4.63 -7.90
C GLU A 69 -11.04 -4.50 -9.07
N MET A 70 -12.06 -5.37 -9.14
CA MET A 70 -13.06 -5.34 -10.21
C MET A 70 -14.13 -4.26 -9.98
N ASN A 71 -14.38 -3.88 -8.72
CA ASN A 71 -15.40 -2.89 -8.34
C ASN A 71 -14.80 -1.64 -7.67
N LEU A 72 -13.78 -1.05 -8.31
CA LEU A 72 -13.18 0.19 -7.81
C LEU A 72 -14.10 1.41 -8.02
N PRO A 73 -14.25 2.29 -7.01
CA PRO A 73 -14.91 3.57 -7.18
C PRO A 73 -14.33 4.37 -8.34
N ALA A 74 -15.18 5.14 -9.04
CA ALA A 74 -14.77 5.94 -10.19
C ALA A 74 -13.61 6.89 -9.88
N SER A 75 -13.56 7.45 -8.68
CA SER A 75 -12.47 8.32 -8.21
C SER A 75 -11.12 7.60 -8.14
N ILE A 76 -11.07 6.36 -7.64
CA ILE A 76 -9.84 5.57 -7.61
C ILE A 76 -9.39 5.22 -9.02
N ARG A 77 -10.33 4.84 -9.88
CA ARG A 77 -10.06 4.51 -11.28
C ARG A 77 -9.49 5.71 -12.03
N TYR A 78 -10.09 6.89 -11.85
CA TYR A 78 -9.59 8.14 -12.41
C TYR A 78 -8.17 8.46 -11.91
N GLY A 79 -7.91 8.31 -10.60
CA GLY A 79 -6.59 8.51 -10.03
C GLY A 79 -5.53 7.61 -10.67
N ARG A 80 -5.79 6.30 -10.78
CA ARG A 80 -4.86 5.34 -11.41
C ARG A 80 -4.57 5.68 -12.88
N LEU A 81 -5.60 6.10 -13.63
CA LEU A 81 -5.47 6.43 -15.06
C LEU A 81 -4.66 7.71 -15.32
N ASN A 82 -4.71 8.68 -14.41
CA ASN A 82 -4.09 9.99 -14.60
C ASN A 82 -2.79 10.19 -13.80
N GLU A 83 -2.39 9.22 -12.97
CA GLU A 83 -1.20 9.30 -12.14
C GLU A 83 0.08 9.56 -12.97
N SER A 84 0.25 8.86 -14.09
CA SER A 84 1.39 9.05 -14.99
C SER A 84 1.43 10.46 -15.59
N THR A 85 0.29 10.97 -16.05
CA THR A 85 0.16 12.34 -16.55
C THR A 85 0.48 13.36 -15.46
N ALA A 86 -0.02 13.16 -14.25
CA ALA A 86 0.25 14.06 -13.12
C ALA A 86 1.75 14.11 -12.76
N ILE A 87 2.44 12.96 -12.78
CA ILE A 87 3.90 12.91 -12.59
C ILE A 87 4.61 13.69 -13.69
N GLN A 88 4.25 13.48 -14.96
CA GLN A 88 4.86 14.20 -16.08
C GLN A 88 4.68 15.71 -15.97
N GLU A 89 3.48 16.17 -15.62
CA GLU A 89 3.22 17.61 -15.40
C GLU A 89 3.99 18.16 -14.20
N PHE A 90 4.11 17.39 -13.11
CA PHE A 90 4.91 17.78 -11.96
C PHE A 90 6.39 17.99 -12.32
N VAL A 91 6.98 17.04 -13.04
CA VAL A 91 8.38 17.12 -13.50
C VAL A 91 8.57 18.36 -14.38
N LYS A 92 7.67 18.61 -15.34
CA LYS A 92 7.74 19.80 -16.22
C LYS A 92 7.68 21.13 -15.48
N ILE A 93 6.94 21.20 -14.37
CA ILE A 93 6.76 22.45 -13.61
C ILE A 93 7.91 22.68 -12.62
N THR A 94 8.49 21.60 -12.09
CA THR A 94 9.46 21.67 -10.99
C THR A 94 10.89 21.41 -11.42
N ASP A 95 11.13 20.86 -12.61
CA ASP A 95 12.42 20.35 -13.09
C ASP A 95 13.07 19.34 -12.13
N LEU A 96 12.25 18.64 -11.33
CA LEU A 96 12.67 17.59 -10.41
C LEU A 96 12.32 16.23 -11.00
N GLU A 97 13.33 15.37 -11.16
CA GLU A 97 13.18 13.94 -11.47
C GLU A 97 13.13 13.07 -10.21
#